data_AF-A0A976IDW4-F1
#
_entry.id   AF-A0A976IDW4-F1
#
_cell.length_a   1.000
_cell.length_b   1.000
_cell.length_c   1.000
_cell.angle_alpha   90.00
_cell.angle_beta   90.00
_cell.angle_gamma   90.00
#
_symmetry.space_group_name_H-M   'P 1'
#
loop_
_entity.id
_entity.type
_entity.pdbx_description
1 polymer ?
#
loop_
_entity_poly.entity_id
_entity_poly.type
_entity_poly.pdbx_seq_one_letter_code
_entity_poly.pdbx_strand_id
1 'polypeptide(L)'
;MLRVAILPDGSDQNVYDAYSSCVIIGGDVVMESRTSYSLQWTTEGSSCDNVGLLHFALPHHVDVMSDVTTTQSSDAIVLYSATRGQMVGQVTTSGSWILTEDEMEEDVDFYPSNKPSADVVSQIDLLSILQKDIDGDWKLITGSWYFNGKAYQKYASLCLMAADSSVVGEDVTLLNKCLTKLKALVEPFLTNTLESPLVYETAYKGIVTSQVFTANDINVEFGNGIYNDHHYHYGYWVVGSAILKKLDPTWSGISQLDTMVWTLLRDVANPSADDVYFPKFRHFSWYLGHSYSHGVTSMADGKDEESTSEDINFCYGLKLWGQVSGNKAVEDLGSLMLRLNARAVRTYFLMTSDNTIHPPQFVPNHVTGIFFDNKADYATWFSPEIHCIHGIQMLPVSPVNGLARTTTFIQEEWDNILSKEPIVTGNDISNAWLSLLLVNAAAIDQADSLARLATVAMDDGLTRSWALYNAASRGNISTAAKNTPSITITTPAIPTPIATASSPSVNPISKTTPSPATETPAFPTVSPGAAFNTPTITGAPPLATVPTPATVPESITATPCPNSKIGVTTSTSWKNFIDLDN
;
A
#
# COMPACT_ATOMS: atom_id res chain seq x y z
N MET A 1 29.95 -26.05 14.66
CA MET A 1 28.92 -24.98 14.57
C MET A 1 28.25 -24.89 15.93
N LEU A 2 28.17 -23.71 16.54
CA LEU A 2 27.39 -23.50 17.75
C LEU A 2 26.01 -22.98 17.31
N ARG A 3 24.93 -23.58 17.83
CA ARG A 3 23.56 -23.12 17.61
C ARG A 3 22.91 -22.85 18.97
N VAL A 4 22.02 -21.87 18.99
CA VAL A 4 21.22 -21.52 20.16
C VAL A 4 19.75 -21.43 19.71
N ALA A 5 18.84 -21.84 20.59
CA ALA A 5 17.41 -21.78 20.34
C ALA A 5 16.72 -21.23 21.60
N ILE A 6 15.63 -20.51 21.41
CA ILE A 6 14.76 -20.06 22.50
C ILE A 6 13.92 -21.27 22.91
N LEU A 7 14.07 -21.70 24.16
CA LEU A 7 13.27 -22.78 24.75
C LEU A 7 11.85 -22.26 25.03
N PRO A 8 10.79 -22.84 24.45
CA PRO A 8 9.42 -22.47 24.76
C PRO A 8 9.11 -22.66 26.24
N ASP A 9 8.31 -21.76 26.81
CA ASP A 9 7.91 -21.85 28.20
C ASP A 9 7.21 -23.20 28.50
N GLY A 10 7.69 -23.90 29.52
CA GLY A 10 7.13 -25.19 29.94
C GLY A 10 7.49 -26.39 29.05
N SER A 11 8.32 -26.22 28.03
CA SER A 11 8.81 -27.33 27.19
C SER A 11 10.02 -28.05 27.80
N ASP A 12 10.22 -29.31 27.40
CA ASP A 12 11.39 -30.09 27.77
C ASP A 12 12.67 -29.52 27.12
N GLN A 13 13.79 -29.58 27.85
CA GLN A 13 15.08 -29.02 27.40
C GLN A 13 15.59 -29.61 26.07
N ASN A 14 15.12 -30.80 25.69
CA ASN A 14 15.51 -31.53 24.49
C ASN A 14 14.54 -31.36 23.31
N VAL A 15 13.54 -30.47 23.40
CA VAL A 15 12.48 -30.29 22.38
C VAL A 15 13.02 -30.05 20.96
N TYR A 16 14.23 -29.47 20.85
CA TYR A 16 14.89 -29.18 19.58
C TYR A 16 15.99 -30.17 19.18
N ASP A 17 16.38 -31.09 20.06
CA ASP A 17 17.62 -31.88 19.89
C ASP A 17 17.60 -32.69 18.59
N ALA A 18 16.45 -33.26 18.24
CA ALA A 18 16.25 -34.04 17.02
C ALA A 18 16.47 -33.23 15.73
N TYR A 19 16.17 -31.92 15.76
CA TYR A 19 16.25 -31.02 14.61
C TYR A 19 17.56 -30.22 14.56
N SER A 20 18.36 -30.27 15.63
CA SER A 20 19.54 -29.43 15.85
C SER A 20 20.63 -29.53 14.78
N SER A 21 20.66 -30.61 14.00
CA SER A 21 21.64 -30.78 12.92
C SER A 21 21.18 -30.26 11.57
N CYS A 22 19.87 -30.04 11.35
CA CYS A 22 19.36 -29.47 10.10
C CYS A 22 19.32 -27.95 10.18
N VAL A 23 20.09 -27.28 9.31
CA VAL A 23 20.21 -25.82 9.26
C VAL A 23 19.75 -25.27 7.93
N ILE A 24 19.18 -24.06 7.94
CA ILE A 24 18.86 -23.30 6.73
C ILE A 24 20.10 -22.49 6.35
N ILE A 25 20.51 -22.58 5.08
CA ILE A 25 21.64 -21.82 4.51
C ILE A 25 21.21 -20.88 3.38
N GLY A 26 19.94 -20.92 3.01
CA GLY A 26 19.33 -20.05 2.01
C GLY A 26 17.89 -20.47 1.75
N GLY A 27 17.25 -19.81 0.80
CA GLY A 27 15.94 -20.21 0.34
C GLY A 27 15.46 -19.36 -0.84
N ASP A 28 14.45 -19.89 -1.51
CA ASP A 28 13.80 -19.29 -2.65
C ASP A 28 12.29 -19.26 -2.43
N VAL A 29 11.65 -18.29 -3.07
CA VAL A 29 10.20 -18.26 -3.21
C VAL A 29 9.88 -18.65 -4.64
N VAL A 30 8.98 -19.60 -4.81
CA VAL A 30 8.52 -20.05 -6.12
C VAL A 30 7.02 -19.86 -6.21
N MET A 31 6.59 -19.21 -7.28
CA MET A 31 5.18 -19.16 -7.64
C MET A 31 4.82 -20.47 -8.34
N GLU A 32 4.02 -21.31 -7.68
CA GLU A 32 3.61 -22.62 -8.16
C GLU A 32 2.43 -22.51 -9.13
N SER A 33 1.53 -21.56 -8.87
CA SER A 33 0.39 -21.24 -9.71
C SER A 33 -0.10 -19.81 -9.42
N ARG A 34 -1.17 -19.38 -10.09
CA ARG A 34 -1.84 -18.12 -9.76
C ARG A 34 -2.27 -18.05 -8.29
N THR A 35 -2.66 -19.18 -7.69
CA THR A 35 -3.24 -19.28 -6.34
C THR A 35 -2.26 -19.85 -5.31
N SER A 36 -1.02 -20.17 -5.67
CA SER A 36 -0.13 -20.86 -4.73
C SER A 36 1.33 -20.48 -4.94
N TYR A 37 2.04 -20.38 -3.82
CA TYR A 37 3.48 -20.17 -3.78
C TYR A 37 4.12 -21.14 -2.81
N SER A 38 5.42 -21.36 -2.95
CA SER A 38 6.19 -22.15 -2.02
C SER A 38 7.37 -21.37 -1.45
N LEU A 39 7.63 -21.60 -0.17
CA LEU A 39 8.87 -21.22 0.49
C LEU A 39 9.78 -22.45 0.47
N GLN A 40 10.86 -22.39 -0.30
CA GLN A 40 11.79 -23.49 -0.51
C GLN A 40 13.10 -23.18 0.21
N TRP A 41 13.40 -23.93 1.26
CA TRP A 41 14.58 -23.75 2.09
C TRP A 41 15.72 -24.63 1.59
N THR A 42 16.88 -24.01 1.36
CA THR A 42 18.13 -24.76 1.17
C THR A 42 18.66 -25.14 2.53
N THR A 43 18.79 -26.44 2.78
CA THR A 43 19.20 -26.97 4.08
C THR A 43 20.49 -27.78 4.02
N GLU A 44 21.20 -27.85 5.15
CA GLU A 44 22.40 -28.67 5.32
C GLU A 44 22.31 -29.41 6.66
N GLY A 45 22.78 -30.66 6.68
CA GLY A 45 23.03 -31.42 7.91
C GLY A 45 22.37 -32.79 7.99
N SER A 46 22.83 -33.60 8.96
CA SER A 46 22.54 -35.04 9.00
C SER A 46 21.09 -35.42 9.28
N SER A 47 20.31 -34.52 9.86
CA SER A 47 18.91 -34.79 10.23
C SER A 47 17.90 -34.28 9.19
N CYS A 48 18.33 -33.54 8.16
CA CYS A 48 17.39 -32.94 7.20
C CYS A 48 16.53 -33.99 6.47
N ASP A 49 17.15 -35.07 5.98
CA ASP A 49 16.43 -36.07 5.17
C ASP A 49 15.56 -37.02 5.99
N ASN A 50 15.93 -37.28 7.26
CA ASN A 50 15.30 -38.32 8.08
C ASN A 50 14.42 -37.79 9.22
N VAL A 51 14.74 -36.61 9.76
CA VAL A 51 13.97 -35.95 10.83
C VAL A 51 13.24 -34.73 10.29
N GLY A 52 13.85 -33.99 9.36
CA GLY A 52 13.29 -32.79 8.75
C GLY A 52 13.83 -31.49 9.33
N LEU A 53 13.59 -30.41 8.58
CA LEU A 53 13.76 -29.04 9.01
C LEU A 53 12.59 -28.65 9.92
N LEU A 54 12.89 -28.22 11.14
CA LEU A 54 11.96 -27.48 11.98
C LEU A 54 12.07 -25.98 11.68
N HIS A 55 10.99 -25.36 11.22
CA HIS A 55 10.89 -23.91 11.02
C HIS A 55 9.56 -23.40 11.55
N PHE A 56 9.55 -22.22 12.17
CA PHE A 56 8.35 -21.58 12.69
C PHE A 56 7.52 -20.96 11.58
N ALA A 57 6.22 -21.27 11.53
CA ALA A 57 5.24 -20.65 10.64
C ALA A 57 4.47 -19.56 11.40
N LEU A 58 4.20 -18.44 10.74
CA LEU A 58 3.36 -17.35 11.24
C LEU A 58 1.86 -17.73 11.16
N PRO A 59 0.97 -17.05 11.90
CA PRO A 59 -0.47 -17.32 11.86
C PRO A 59 -1.05 -17.41 10.44
N HIS A 60 -0.76 -16.42 9.59
CA HIS A 60 -1.29 -16.42 8.22
C HIS A 60 -0.75 -17.57 7.35
N HIS A 61 0.44 -18.13 7.66
CA HIS A 61 0.95 -19.32 6.98
C HIS A 61 0.19 -20.58 7.40
N VAL A 62 -0.12 -20.70 8.70
CA VAL A 62 -0.84 -21.86 9.25
C VAL A 62 -2.23 -21.98 8.61
N ASP A 63 -2.88 -20.86 8.33
CA ASP A 63 -4.22 -20.82 7.74
C ASP A 63 -4.29 -21.35 6.30
N VAL A 64 -3.17 -21.33 5.56
CA VAL A 64 -3.13 -21.62 4.11
C VAL A 64 -2.21 -22.78 3.74
N MET A 65 -1.67 -23.48 4.73
CA MET A 65 -0.81 -24.64 4.56
C MET A 65 -1.58 -25.93 4.85
N SER A 66 -1.37 -26.96 4.03
CA SER A 66 -1.93 -28.29 4.26
C SER A 66 -1.12 -29.09 5.29
N ASP A 67 -1.78 -30.01 6.01
CA ASP A 67 -1.14 -30.93 6.98
C ASP A 67 -0.30 -30.22 8.05
N VAL A 68 -0.78 -29.06 8.50
CA VAL A 68 -0.05 -28.15 9.39
C VAL A 68 -0.23 -28.50 10.88
N THR A 69 0.83 -28.30 11.67
CA THR A 69 0.75 -28.29 13.13
C THR A 69 0.17 -26.96 13.59
N THR A 70 -0.84 -26.99 14.46
CA THR A 70 -1.49 -25.79 14.99
C THR A 70 -1.15 -25.58 16.45
N THR A 71 -1.53 -24.44 17.03
CA THR A 71 -1.39 -24.17 18.47
C THR A 71 -2.19 -25.13 19.35
N GLN A 72 -3.15 -25.87 18.78
CA GLN A 72 -3.96 -26.87 19.48
C GLN A 72 -3.38 -28.30 19.39
N SER A 73 -2.33 -28.52 18.58
CA SER A 73 -1.70 -29.84 18.48
C SER A 73 -0.95 -30.18 19.76
N SER A 74 -1.05 -31.44 20.23
CA SER A 74 -0.45 -31.87 21.51
C SER A 74 1.07 -31.71 21.57
N ASP A 75 1.72 -31.85 20.41
CA ASP A 75 3.19 -31.84 20.29
C ASP A 75 3.68 -30.53 19.64
N ALA A 76 2.84 -29.49 19.63
CA ALA A 76 3.16 -28.22 19.02
C ALA A 76 4.31 -27.52 19.76
N ILE A 77 5.32 -27.10 19.00
CA ILE A 77 6.36 -26.20 19.48
C ILE A 77 5.91 -24.78 19.15
N VAL A 78 5.53 -24.01 20.17
CA VAL A 78 4.97 -22.65 19.99
C VAL A 78 5.92 -21.61 20.56
N LEU A 79 6.18 -20.55 19.80
CA LEU A 79 6.89 -19.36 20.26
C LEU A 79 6.09 -18.11 19.92
N TYR A 80 6.23 -17.04 20.69
CA TYR A 80 5.71 -15.75 20.29
C TYR A 80 6.70 -15.08 19.33
N SER A 81 6.19 -14.57 18.21
CA SER A 81 6.91 -13.55 17.45
C SER A 81 6.89 -12.22 18.20
N ALA A 82 7.70 -11.26 17.77
CA ALA A 82 7.74 -9.94 18.40
C ALA A 82 6.42 -9.19 18.27
N THR A 83 5.80 -9.17 17.08
CA THR A 83 4.59 -8.37 16.80
C THR A 83 3.47 -9.09 16.04
N ARG A 84 3.65 -10.37 15.68
CA ARG A 84 2.77 -11.12 14.76
C ARG A 84 2.14 -12.36 15.42
N GLY A 85 1.96 -12.30 16.74
CA GLY A 85 1.32 -13.37 17.52
C GLY A 85 2.16 -14.64 17.64
N GLN A 86 1.49 -15.75 17.90
CA GLN A 86 2.09 -17.07 18.09
C GLN A 86 2.54 -17.68 16.76
N MET A 87 3.80 -18.10 16.70
CA MET A 87 4.34 -18.93 15.63
C MET A 87 4.34 -20.40 16.05
N VAL A 88 4.08 -21.29 15.10
CA VAL A 88 4.04 -22.74 15.34
C VAL A 88 5.11 -23.43 14.53
N GLY A 89 5.95 -24.23 15.18
CA GLY A 89 6.97 -25.03 14.54
C GLY A 89 6.38 -26.09 13.61
N GLN A 90 6.78 -26.04 12.33
CA GLN A 90 6.46 -27.05 11.32
C GLN A 90 7.71 -27.85 10.98
N VAL A 91 7.54 -29.16 10.84
CA VAL A 91 8.61 -30.07 10.46
C VAL A 91 8.40 -30.50 9.01
N THR A 92 9.41 -30.33 8.16
CA THR A 92 9.36 -30.76 6.75
C THR A 92 10.66 -31.46 6.33
N THR A 93 10.54 -32.63 5.69
CA THR A 93 11.68 -33.33 5.07
C THR A 93 11.91 -32.92 3.62
N SER A 94 10.95 -32.25 2.99
CA SER A 94 11.12 -31.71 1.63
C SER A 94 11.90 -30.39 1.62
N GLY A 95 12.06 -29.76 2.78
CA GLY A 95 12.60 -28.41 2.89
C GLY A 95 11.69 -27.35 2.29
N SER A 96 10.41 -27.66 2.03
CA SER A 96 9.48 -26.72 1.38
C SER A 96 8.13 -26.68 2.07
N TRP A 97 7.52 -25.49 2.07
CA TRP A 97 6.10 -25.28 2.38
C TRP A 97 5.38 -24.76 1.14
N ILE A 98 4.21 -25.33 0.84
CA ILE A 98 3.30 -24.82 -0.19
C ILE A 98 2.16 -24.11 0.52
N LEU A 99 1.89 -22.87 0.11
CA LEU A 99 0.88 -21.98 0.67
C LEU A 99 -0.11 -21.60 -0.43
N THR A 100 -1.40 -21.69 -0.14
CA THR A 100 -2.48 -21.48 -1.12
C THR A 100 -3.34 -20.27 -0.75
N GLU A 101 -3.33 -19.26 -1.62
CA GLU A 101 -4.25 -18.14 -1.57
C GLU A 101 -5.38 -18.39 -2.57
N ASP A 102 -6.55 -18.79 -2.07
CA ASP A 102 -7.72 -19.09 -2.90
C ASP A 102 -8.11 -17.91 -3.79
N GLU A 103 -8.68 -18.20 -4.97
CA GLU A 103 -9.30 -17.14 -5.80
C GLU A 103 -10.40 -16.46 -5.01
N MET A 104 -10.49 -15.15 -5.18
CA MET A 104 -11.52 -14.36 -4.53
C MET A 104 -12.86 -14.67 -5.19
N GLU A 105 -13.95 -14.66 -4.41
CA GLU A 105 -15.29 -14.86 -4.97
C GLU A 105 -15.64 -13.80 -6.02
N GLU A 106 -15.13 -12.58 -5.84
CA GLU A 106 -15.19 -11.50 -6.82
C GLU A 106 -13.76 -11.08 -7.22
N ASP A 107 -13.41 -11.22 -8.50
CA ASP A 107 -12.10 -10.77 -9.00
C ASP A 107 -12.05 -9.23 -9.01
N VAL A 108 -11.10 -8.66 -8.27
CA VAL A 108 -10.86 -7.22 -8.23
C VAL A 108 -10.36 -6.76 -9.60
N ASP A 109 -11.08 -5.83 -10.24
CA ASP A 109 -10.73 -5.29 -11.55
C ASP A 109 -10.80 -3.74 -11.53
N PHE A 110 -10.62 -3.10 -12.69
CA PHE A 110 -10.67 -1.64 -12.86
C PHE A 110 -11.92 -1.00 -12.22
N TYR A 111 -13.06 -1.67 -12.29
CA TYR A 111 -14.33 -1.22 -11.73
C TYR A 111 -14.71 -2.01 -10.48
N PRO A 112 -15.49 -1.42 -9.55
CA PRO A 112 -16.15 -2.19 -8.51
C PRO A 112 -17.02 -3.30 -9.13
N SER A 113 -17.08 -4.46 -8.48
CA SER A 113 -17.91 -5.60 -8.92
C SER A 113 -19.36 -5.19 -9.17
N ASN A 114 -19.88 -4.29 -8.33
CA ASN A 114 -21.23 -3.75 -8.42
C ASN A 114 -21.19 -2.28 -8.86
N LYS A 115 -21.16 -2.03 -10.17
CA LYS A 115 -21.26 -0.66 -10.69
C LYS A 115 -22.58 0.01 -10.28
N PRO A 116 -22.60 1.32 -9.98
CA PRO A 116 -23.84 2.03 -9.73
C PRO A 116 -24.74 2.00 -10.98
N SER A 117 -26.03 1.74 -10.78
CA SER A 117 -27.02 1.77 -11.85
C SER A 117 -27.26 3.21 -12.35
N ALA A 118 -27.75 3.35 -13.58
CA ALA A 118 -28.08 4.66 -14.16
C ALA A 118 -29.08 5.47 -13.30
N ASP A 119 -30.00 4.78 -12.62
CA ASP A 119 -30.96 5.43 -11.70
C ASP A 119 -30.23 6.05 -10.50
N VAL A 120 -29.29 5.32 -9.89
CA VAL A 120 -28.48 5.83 -8.76
C VAL A 120 -27.58 6.97 -9.22
N VAL A 121 -26.93 6.82 -10.38
CA VAL A 121 -26.11 7.87 -11.03
C VAL A 121 -26.91 9.16 -11.18
N SER A 122 -28.15 9.06 -11.67
CA SER A 122 -29.03 10.21 -11.83
C SER A 122 -29.47 10.81 -10.49
N GLN A 123 -29.75 9.98 -9.48
CA GLN A 123 -30.20 10.46 -8.16
C GLN A 123 -29.13 11.26 -7.42
N ILE A 124 -27.85 10.92 -7.61
CA ILE A 124 -26.73 11.59 -6.93
C ILE A 124 -26.04 12.66 -7.80
N ASP A 125 -26.62 13.03 -8.95
CA ASP A 125 -26.08 14.00 -9.92
C ASP A 125 -24.65 13.67 -10.39
N LEU A 126 -24.30 12.37 -10.48
CA LEU A 126 -22.91 11.94 -10.65
C LEU A 126 -22.29 12.45 -11.96
N LEU A 127 -23.04 12.44 -13.05
CA LEU A 127 -22.55 12.88 -14.36
C LEU A 127 -22.13 14.36 -14.36
N SER A 128 -22.93 15.22 -13.74
CA SER A 128 -22.65 16.66 -13.60
C SER A 128 -21.44 16.90 -12.69
N ILE A 129 -21.31 16.15 -11.60
CA ILE A 129 -20.14 16.22 -10.71
C ILE A 129 -18.89 15.73 -11.43
N LEU A 130 -18.96 14.63 -12.18
CA LEU A 130 -17.86 14.11 -13.00
C LEU A 130 -17.38 15.13 -14.03
N GLN A 131 -18.30 15.79 -14.73
CA GLN A 131 -17.96 16.85 -15.69
C GLN A 131 -17.22 18.01 -15.00
N LYS A 132 -17.67 18.44 -13.82
CA LYS A 132 -17.00 19.49 -13.04
C LYS A 132 -15.61 19.07 -12.59
N ASP A 133 -15.46 17.85 -12.09
CA ASP A 133 -14.16 17.32 -11.66
C ASP A 133 -13.18 17.21 -12.84
N ILE A 134 -13.65 16.74 -14.00
CA ILE A 134 -12.85 16.69 -15.24
C ILE A 134 -12.44 18.09 -15.69
N ASP A 135 -13.32 19.08 -15.55
CA ASP A 135 -13.13 20.46 -15.99
C ASP A 135 -12.27 21.31 -15.05
N GLY A 136 -11.98 20.81 -13.85
CA GLY A 136 -11.10 21.45 -12.88
C GLY A 136 -9.72 21.84 -13.42
N ASP A 137 -9.03 22.72 -12.69
CA ASP A 137 -7.64 23.08 -12.98
C ASP A 137 -6.72 21.98 -12.45
N TRP A 138 -6.20 21.16 -13.37
CA TRP A 138 -5.32 20.03 -13.04
C TRP A 138 -3.89 20.36 -13.43
N LYS A 139 -3.00 20.26 -12.45
CA LYS A 139 -1.56 20.44 -12.63
C LYS A 139 -0.82 19.57 -11.61
N LEU A 140 0.33 19.07 -12.04
CA LEU A 140 1.29 18.47 -11.14
C LEU A 140 2.00 19.58 -10.36
N ILE A 141 2.35 19.30 -9.11
CA ILE A 141 3.14 20.19 -8.25
C ILE A 141 4.63 19.97 -8.47
N THR A 142 5.42 20.95 -8.07
CA THR A 142 6.88 20.93 -8.10
C THR A 142 7.45 20.00 -7.02
N GLY A 143 8.50 19.26 -7.36
CA GLY A 143 9.33 18.53 -6.39
C GLY A 143 8.69 17.37 -5.63
N SER A 144 7.60 16.76 -6.11
CA SER A 144 7.02 15.56 -5.48
C SER A 144 6.62 14.49 -6.50
N TRP A 145 7.04 13.25 -6.27
CA TRP A 145 6.55 12.04 -6.94
C TRP A 145 5.30 11.48 -6.26
N TYR A 146 5.23 11.56 -4.92
CA TYR A 146 4.10 11.07 -4.13
C TYR A 146 2.80 11.80 -4.47
N PHE A 147 2.74 13.11 -4.22
CA PHE A 147 1.52 13.89 -4.44
C PHE A 147 1.12 13.97 -5.92
N ASN A 148 2.11 13.98 -6.81
CA ASN A 148 1.84 13.93 -8.25
C ASN A 148 1.29 12.57 -8.69
N GLY A 149 1.77 11.48 -8.11
CA GLY A 149 1.18 10.16 -8.27
C GLY A 149 -0.28 10.15 -7.82
N LYS A 150 -0.56 10.63 -6.61
CA LYS A 150 -1.94 10.76 -6.08
C LYS A 150 -2.83 11.52 -7.08
N ALA A 151 -2.39 12.69 -7.52
CA ALA A 151 -3.13 13.52 -8.48
C ALA A 151 -3.36 12.81 -9.82
N TYR A 152 -2.36 12.08 -10.33
CA TYR A 152 -2.45 11.34 -11.58
C TYR A 152 -3.43 10.17 -11.51
N GLN A 153 -3.32 9.28 -10.51
CA GLN A 153 -4.29 8.17 -10.33
C GLN A 153 -5.71 8.69 -10.11
N LYS A 154 -5.84 9.76 -9.31
CA LYS A 154 -7.12 10.43 -9.08
C LYS A 154 -7.76 10.92 -10.38
N TYR A 155 -6.98 11.58 -11.25
CA TYR A 155 -7.49 12.03 -12.56
C TYR A 155 -7.80 10.87 -13.50
N ALA A 156 -6.95 9.83 -13.52
CA ALA A 156 -7.19 8.63 -14.33
C ALA A 156 -8.52 7.96 -13.95
N SER A 157 -8.85 7.91 -12.66
CA SER A 157 -10.12 7.38 -12.15
C SER A 157 -11.35 8.16 -12.67
N LEU A 158 -11.21 9.48 -12.93
CA LEU A 158 -12.25 10.24 -13.62
C LEU A 158 -12.47 9.77 -15.05
N CYS A 159 -11.40 9.54 -15.79
CA CYS A 159 -11.51 9.04 -17.17
C CYS A 159 -12.08 7.62 -17.21
N LEU A 160 -11.81 6.82 -16.18
CA LEU A 160 -12.40 5.48 -16.04
C LEU A 160 -13.92 5.54 -15.83
N MET A 161 -14.41 6.47 -14.99
CA MET A 161 -15.85 6.74 -14.88
C MET A 161 -16.44 7.31 -16.17
N ALA A 162 -15.71 8.17 -16.88
CA ALA A 162 -16.16 8.73 -18.16
C ALA A 162 -16.27 7.67 -19.27
N ALA A 163 -15.69 6.49 -19.08
CA ALA A 163 -15.86 5.33 -19.95
C ALA A 163 -16.98 4.38 -19.49
N ASP A 164 -17.60 4.63 -18.33
CA ASP A 164 -18.66 3.78 -17.82
C ASP A 164 -20.02 4.19 -18.37
N SER A 165 -20.62 3.32 -19.19
CA SER A 165 -21.91 3.59 -19.84
C SER A 165 -23.06 3.79 -18.85
N SER A 166 -22.98 3.25 -17.62
CA SER A 166 -23.98 3.54 -16.58
C SER A 166 -23.91 4.99 -16.08
N VAL A 167 -22.78 5.67 -16.28
CA VAL A 167 -22.55 7.06 -15.85
C VAL A 167 -22.82 8.05 -16.98
N VAL A 168 -22.29 7.79 -18.18
CA VAL A 168 -22.30 8.76 -19.30
C VAL A 168 -23.17 8.35 -20.49
N GLY A 169 -23.70 7.12 -20.51
CA GLY A 169 -24.33 6.53 -21.69
C GLY A 169 -23.30 6.15 -22.77
N GLU A 170 -23.71 6.21 -24.04
CA GLU A 170 -22.85 5.83 -25.19
C GLU A 170 -21.99 7.00 -25.72
N ASP A 171 -22.11 8.20 -25.14
CA ASP A 171 -21.37 9.39 -25.61
C ASP A 171 -19.93 9.40 -25.08
N VAL A 172 -18.98 9.28 -26.02
CA VAL A 172 -17.53 9.28 -25.73
C VAL A 172 -16.91 10.69 -25.67
N THR A 173 -17.67 11.77 -25.83
CA THR A 173 -17.17 13.15 -25.85
C THR A 173 -16.45 13.50 -24.54
N LEU A 174 -17.05 13.13 -23.40
CA LEU A 174 -16.46 13.40 -22.08
C LEU A 174 -15.18 12.58 -21.86
N LEU A 175 -15.18 11.31 -22.27
CA LEU A 175 -14.00 10.45 -22.21
C LEU A 175 -12.85 11.04 -23.04
N ASN A 176 -13.11 11.47 -24.28
CA ASN A 176 -12.10 12.06 -25.14
C ASN A 176 -11.49 13.33 -24.52
N LYS A 177 -12.33 14.21 -23.96
CA LYS A 177 -11.88 15.40 -23.23
C LYS A 177 -10.99 15.02 -22.04
N CYS A 178 -11.42 14.03 -21.26
CA CYS A 178 -10.66 13.54 -20.11
C CYS A 178 -9.30 12.97 -20.53
N LEU A 179 -9.26 12.11 -21.55
CA LEU A 179 -8.03 11.50 -22.05
C LEU A 179 -7.03 12.53 -22.56
N THR A 180 -7.48 13.61 -23.24
CA THR A 180 -6.59 14.70 -23.65
C THR A 180 -5.87 15.33 -22.46
N LYS A 181 -6.59 15.60 -21.36
CA LYS A 181 -6.00 16.16 -20.14
C LYS A 181 -5.13 15.15 -19.40
N LEU A 182 -5.54 13.89 -19.31
CA LEU A 182 -4.77 12.82 -18.66
C LEU A 182 -3.41 12.61 -19.34
N LYS A 183 -3.41 12.60 -20.69
CA LYS A 183 -2.18 12.50 -21.49
C LYS A 183 -1.25 13.70 -21.32
N ALA A 184 -1.80 14.90 -21.16
CA ALA A 184 -1.02 16.09 -20.86
C ALA A 184 -0.42 16.03 -19.44
N LEU A 185 -1.17 15.52 -18.46
CA LEU A 185 -0.70 15.37 -17.07
C LEU A 185 0.45 14.36 -16.95
N VAL A 186 0.42 13.26 -17.71
CA VAL A 186 1.45 12.19 -17.63
C VAL A 186 2.69 12.49 -18.46
N GLU A 187 2.68 13.50 -19.33
CA GLU A 187 3.81 13.77 -20.24
C GLU A 187 5.16 14.03 -19.55
N PRO A 188 5.23 14.75 -18.41
CA PRO A 188 6.48 14.90 -17.65
C PRO A 188 7.00 13.59 -17.05
N PHE A 189 6.09 12.65 -16.72
CA PHE A 189 6.46 11.31 -16.27
C PHE A 189 7.09 10.50 -17.40
N LEU A 190 6.50 10.53 -18.61
CA LEU A 190 7.00 9.79 -19.78
C LEU A 190 8.41 10.20 -20.20
N THR A 191 8.72 11.48 -20.04
CA THR A 191 10.01 12.06 -20.46
C THR A 191 10.99 12.17 -19.31
N ASN A 192 10.61 11.77 -18.09
CA ASN A 192 11.37 11.94 -16.86
C ASN A 192 11.85 13.40 -16.68
N THR A 193 10.94 14.37 -16.88
CA THR A 193 11.20 15.82 -16.82
C THR A 193 10.47 16.52 -15.69
N LEU A 194 9.89 15.77 -14.74
CA LEU A 194 9.53 16.32 -13.43
C LEU A 194 10.76 17.00 -12.83
N GLU A 195 10.56 18.08 -12.06
CA GLU A 195 11.64 18.92 -11.54
C GLU A 195 12.72 18.14 -10.78
N SER A 196 12.29 17.10 -10.05
CA SER A 196 13.17 16.11 -9.44
C SER A 196 13.02 14.79 -10.20
N PRO A 197 13.73 14.58 -11.33
CA PRO A 197 13.60 13.35 -12.11
C PRO A 197 14.06 12.11 -11.32
N LEU A 198 13.62 10.93 -11.74
CA LEU A 198 14.18 9.69 -11.24
C LEU A 198 15.58 9.47 -11.80
N VAL A 199 16.49 9.01 -10.96
CA VAL A 199 17.84 8.60 -11.33
C VAL A 199 18.11 7.18 -10.85
N TYR A 200 18.90 6.44 -11.61
CA TYR A 200 19.31 5.10 -11.22
C TYR A 200 20.54 5.14 -10.32
N GLU A 201 20.36 4.74 -9.07
CA GLU A 201 21.39 4.64 -8.05
C GLU A 201 22.00 3.22 -8.09
N THR A 202 23.32 3.16 -8.19
CA THR A 202 24.03 1.94 -8.59
C THR A 202 24.50 1.06 -7.43
N ALA A 203 24.54 1.58 -6.20
CA ALA A 203 24.97 0.86 -5.02
C ALA A 203 23.89 -0.13 -4.54
N TYR A 204 22.64 0.31 -4.46
CA TYR A 204 21.48 -0.50 -4.07
C TYR A 204 20.60 -0.91 -5.26
N LYS A 205 21.05 -0.61 -6.49
CA LYS A 205 20.47 -1.08 -7.75
C LYS A 205 18.99 -0.71 -7.86
N GLY A 206 18.68 0.57 -7.92
CA GLY A 206 17.30 1.03 -7.98
C GLY A 206 17.14 2.46 -8.45
N ILE A 207 15.90 2.88 -8.64
CA ILE A 207 15.56 4.25 -9.01
C ILE A 207 15.19 5.05 -7.78
N VAL A 208 15.66 6.30 -7.68
CA VAL A 208 15.32 7.23 -6.60
C VAL A 208 15.07 8.61 -7.17
N THR A 209 14.28 9.44 -6.48
CA THR A 209 14.17 10.87 -6.82
C THR A 209 15.54 11.55 -6.74
N SER A 210 15.89 12.35 -7.76
CA SER A 210 17.13 13.12 -7.74
C SER A 210 17.16 14.19 -6.63
N GLN A 211 15.99 14.49 -6.04
CA GLN A 211 15.84 15.54 -5.03
C GLN A 211 16.78 15.35 -3.84
N VAL A 212 17.05 14.11 -3.44
CA VAL A 212 17.98 13.79 -2.35
C VAL A 212 19.38 14.32 -2.61
N PHE A 213 19.84 14.27 -3.86
CA PHE A 213 21.19 14.73 -4.24
C PHE A 213 21.23 16.25 -4.40
N THR A 214 20.17 16.85 -4.94
CA THR A 214 20.12 18.30 -5.16
C THR A 214 19.85 19.07 -3.87
N ALA A 215 19.01 18.55 -2.99
CA ALA A 215 18.70 19.14 -1.69
C ALA A 215 19.73 18.75 -0.61
N ASN A 216 20.47 17.65 -0.81
CA ASN A 216 21.37 17.07 0.18
C ASN A 216 20.67 16.83 1.53
N ASP A 217 19.47 16.26 1.47
CA ASP A 217 18.63 15.93 2.62
C ASP A 217 17.93 14.61 2.34
N ILE A 218 18.11 13.64 3.24
CA ILE A 218 17.55 12.29 3.10
C ILE A 218 16.06 12.22 3.42
N ASN A 219 15.46 13.27 3.98
CA ASN A 219 14.06 13.30 4.38
C ASN A 219 13.14 13.87 3.29
N VAL A 220 13.70 14.44 2.21
CA VAL A 220 12.90 14.96 1.10
C VAL A 220 12.16 13.83 0.41
N GLU A 221 10.95 14.12 -0.05
CA GLU A 221 10.04 13.12 -0.61
C GLU A 221 9.93 11.88 0.28
N PHE A 222 9.73 12.10 1.58
CA PHE A 222 9.46 11.06 2.58
C PHE A 222 10.58 10.00 2.67
N GLY A 223 11.79 10.34 2.19
CA GLY A 223 12.90 9.40 2.13
C GLY A 223 12.93 8.53 0.89
N ASN A 224 12.21 8.85 -0.19
CA ASN A 224 12.33 8.15 -1.46
C ASN A 224 13.80 8.08 -1.94
N GLY A 225 14.58 9.13 -1.70
CA GLY A 225 16.02 9.16 -1.96
C GLY A 225 16.87 8.07 -1.28
N ILE A 226 16.35 7.49 -0.19
CA ILE A 226 16.96 6.43 0.61
C ILE A 226 16.10 5.15 0.63
N TYR A 227 15.32 4.94 -0.44
CA TYR A 227 14.48 3.77 -0.68
C TYR A 227 13.27 3.62 0.24
N ASN A 228 12.80 4.69 0.88
CA ASN A 228 11.49 4.66 1.53
C ASN A 228 10.38 4.71 0.48
N ASP A 229 9.31 3.96 0.71
CA ASP A 229 7.98 4.24 0.15
C ASP A 229 7.87 4.16 -1.37
N HIS A 230 8.77 3.44 -2.06
CA HIS A 230 8.69 3.31 -3.51
C HIS A 230 7.40 2.61 -3.94
N HIS A 231 6.94 1.59 -3.22
CA HIS A 231 5.66 0.93 -3.47
C HIS A 231 4.48 1.91 -3.32
N TYR A 232 4.49 2.76 -2.29
CA TYR A 232 3.47 3.82 -2.12
C TYR A 232 3.50 4.81 -3.28
N HIS A 233 4.65 5.45 -3.52
CA HIS A 233 4.81 6.50 -4.52
C HIS A 233 4.51 5.97 -5.92
N TYR A 234 5.14 4.87 -6.30
CA TYR A 234 5.11 4.34 -7.65
C TYR A 234 3.82 3.56 -7.94
N GLY A 235 3.18 2.99 -6.92
CA GLY A 235 1.87 2.35 -7.06
C GLY A 235 0.83 3.26 -7.70
N TYR A 236 0.82 4.55 -7.33
CA TYR A 236 -0.06 5.53 -7.95
C TYR A 236 0.15 5.70 -9.45
N TRP A 237 1.42 5.81 -9.85
CA TRP A 237 1.79 5.95 -11.26
C TRP A 237 1.46 4.69 -12.05
N VAL A 238 1.67 3.51 -11.47
CA VAL A 238 1.34 2.22 -12.09
C VAL A 238 -0.17 2.09 -12.32
N VAL A 239 -1.00 2.33 -11.29
CA VAL A 239 -2.47 2.23 -11.41
C VAL A 239 -3.03 3.24 -12.41
N GLY A 240 -2.62 4.51 -12.31
CA GLY A 240 -3.05 5.55 -13.26
C GLY A 240 -2.68 5.23 -14.70
N SER A 241 -1.48 4.65 -14.91
CA SER A 241 -1.01 4.23 -16.24
C SER A 241 -1.73 3.00 -16.77
N ALA A 242 -2.06 2.04 -15.91
CA ALA A 242 -2.88 0.89 -16.29
C ALA A 242 -4.27 1.35 -16.77
N ILE A 243 -4.89 2.32 -16.09
CA ILE A 243 -6.15 2.94 -16.50
C ILE A 243 -5.99 3.63 -17.86
N LEU A 244 -4.94 4.45 -18.05
CA LEU A 244 -4.71 5.13 -19.33
C LEU A 244 -4.56 4.12 -20.49
N LYS A 245 -3.76 3.07 -20.31
CA LYS A 245 -3.57 2.02 -21.34
C LYS A 245 -4.84 1.23 -21.59
N LYS A 246 -5.67 0.97 -20.58
CA LYS A 246 -6.99 0.34 -20.73
C LYS A 246 -7.94 1.16 -21.60
N LEU A 247 -7.90 2.49 -21.46
CA LEU A 247 -8.81 3.43 -22.11
C LEU A 247 -8.37 3.86 -23.50
N ASP A 248 -7.06 3.98 -23.75
CA ASP A 248 -6.50 4.27 -25.07
C ASP A 248 -5.20 3.49 -25.34
N PRO A 249 -5.29 2.18 -25.65
CA PRO A 249 -4.13 1.33 -25.89
C PRO A 249 -3.37 1.69 -27.18
N THR A 250 -3.94 2.54 -28.03
CA THR A 250 -3.36 2.94 -29.32
C THR A 250 -2.70 4.31 -29.28
N TRP A 251 -2.69 4.97 -28.12
CA TRP A 251 -2.05 6.27 -27.98
C TRP A 251 -0.55 6.21 -28.30
N SER A 252 -0.05 7.22 -29.00
CA SER A 252 1.36 7.26 -29.45
C SER A 252 2.39 7.26 -28.32
N GLY A 253 1.99 7.60 -27.09
CA GLY A 253 2.85 7.60 -25.90
C GLY A 253 2.93 6.26 -25.15
N ILE A 254 2.21 5.22 -25.60
CA ILE A 254 2.13 3.93 -24.89
C ILE A 254 3.50 3.24 -24.78
N SER A 255 4.37 3.35 -25.78
CA SER A 255 5.71 2.75 -25.70
C SER A 255 6.56 3.36 -24.57
N GLN A 256 6.55 4.69 -24.42
CA GLN A 256 7.24 5.38 -23.33
C GLN A 256 6.57 5.08 -21.97
N LEU A 257 5.24 5.01 -21.96
CA LEU A 257 4.47 4.64 -20.77
C LEU A 257 4.89 3.24 -20.29
N ASP A 258 5.02 2.30 -21.21
CA ASP A 258 5.46 0.93 -20.93
C ASP A 258 6.85 0.91 -20.32
N THR A 259 7.82 1.60 -20.93
CA THR A 259 9.18 1.69 -20.40
C THR A 259 9.22 2.22 -18.97
N MET A 260 8.49 3.31 -18.70
CA MET A 260 8.46 3.90 -17.37
C MET A 260 7.79 2.96 -16.36
N VAL A 261 6.62 2.42 -16.66
CA VAL A 261 5.91 1.53 -15.74
C VAL A 261 6.69 0.24 -15.47
N TRP A 262 7.31 -0.37 -16.49
CA TRP A 262 8.17 -1.53 -16.28
C TRP A 262 9.37 -1.20 -15.39
N THR A 263 9.95 -0.01 -15.51
CA THR A 263 11.04 0.45 -14.63
C THR A 263 10.58 0.54 -13.17
N LEU A 264 9.40 1.13 -12.92
CA LEU A 264 8.82 1.22 -11.57
C LEU A 264 8.53 -0.17 -10.98
N LEU A 265 7.92 -1.07 -11.76
CA LEU A 265 7.58 -2.41 -11.31
C LEU A 265 8.82 -3.25 -10.97
N ARG A 266 9.88 -3.14 -11.79
CA ARG A 266 11.16 -3.81 -11.53
C ARG A 266 11.83 -3.30 -10.26
N ASP A 267 11.75 -1.99 -10.00
CA ASP A 267 12.32 -1.43 -8.78
C ASP A 267 11.66 -1.95 -7.50
N VAL A 268 10.33 -2.06 -7.49
CA VAL A 268 9.58 -2.42 -6.28
C VAL A 268 9.47 -3.94 -6.11
N ALA A 269 9.19 -4.67 -7.19
CA ALA A 269 8.74 -6.06 -7.13
C ALA A 269 9.33 -6.95 -8.24
N ASN A 270 10.58 -6.70 -8.66
CA ASN A 270 11.27 -7.60 -9.60
C ASN A 270 11.24 -9.06 -9.08
N PRO A 271 10.68 -10.01 -9.84
CA PRO A 271 10.62 -11.41 -9.41
C PRO A 271 11.87 -12.22 -9.77
N SER A 272 12.78 -11.67 -10.59
CA SER A 272 13.85 -12.43 -11.25
C SER A 272 15.24 -12.06 -10.77
N ALA A 273 16.04 -13.06 -10.39
CA ALA A 273 17.47 -12.87 -10.11
C ALA A 273 18.29 -12.59 -11.39
N ASP A 274 17.73 -12.87 -12.58
CA ASP A 274 18.39 -12.59 -13.85
C ASP A 274 18.40 -11.09 -14.19
N ASP A 275 17.52 -10.29 -13.58
CA ASP A 275 17.56 -8.83 -13.70
C ASP A 275 18.66 -8.27 -12.78
N VAL A 276 19.82 -7.96 -13.38
CA VAL A 276 20.98 -7.41 -12.66
C VAL A 276 20.83 -5.94 -12.28
N TYR A 277 19.75 -5.27 -12.71
CA TYR A 277 19.52 -3.85 -12.44
C TYR A 277 18.66 -3.61 -11.20
N PHE A 278 17.88 -4.59 -10.74
CA PHE A 278 17.01 -4.42 -9.59
C PHE A 278 17.03 -5.66 -8.68
N PRO A 279 17.05 -5.51 -7.35
CA PRO A 279 16.98 -6.65 -6.44
C PRO A 279 15.61 -7.34 -6.53
N LYS A 280 15.57 -8.63 -6.16
CA LYS A 280 14.30 -9.35 -6.06
C LYS A 280 13.44 -8.74 -4.96
N PHE A 281 12.18 -8.43 -5.27
CA PHE A 281 11.13 -7.99 -4.33
C PHE A 281 11.63 -6.99 -3.26
N ARG A 282 12.05 -5.80 -3.68
CA ARG A 282 12.65 -4.78 -2.78
C ARG A 282 11.79 -4.52 -1.54
N HIS A 283 10.49 -4.34 -1.73
CA HIS A 283 9.57 -3.98 -0.66
C HIS A 283 8.83 -5.17 -0.08
N PHE A 284 8.40 -6.12 -0.92
CA PHE A 284 7.48 -7.19 -0.52
C PHE A 284 8.19 -8.38 0.13
N SER A 285 7.79 -8.74 1.35
CA SER A 285 8.28 -9.94 2.03
C SER A 285 7.30 -11.10 1.89
N TRP A 286 7.66 -12.12 1.12
CA TRP A 286 6.84 -13.33 0.94
C TRP A 286 6.64 -14.16 2.21
N TYR A 287 7.51 -14.00 3.21
CA TYR A 287 7.36 -14.66 4.51
C TYR A 287 6.44 -13.88 5.46
N LEU A 288 6.34 -12.55 5.31
CA LEU A 288 5.46 -11.73 6.14
C LEU A 288 4.11 -11.46 5.47
N GLY A 289 4.06 -11.66 4.15
CA GLY A 289 2.90 -11.43 3.31
C GLY A 289 2.63 -9.96 3.00
N HIS A 290 3.46 -9.03 3.45
CA HIS A 290 3.28 -7.59 3.22
C HIS A 290 4.60 -6.87 2.92
N SER A 291 4.51 -5.62 2.49
CA SER A 291 5.68 -4.78 2.22
C SER A 291 6.25 -4.13 3.47
N TYR A 292 7.47 -3.60 3.34
CA TYR A 292 8.01 -2.59 4.26
C TYR A 292 8.09 -1.23 3.56
N SER A 293 7.80 -0.18 4.30
CA SER A 293 7.91 1.22 3.90
C SER A 293 9.36 1.70 3.91
N HIS A 294 10.03 1.53 5.05
CA HIS A 294 11.38 2.07 5.24
C HIS A 294 12.47 1.29 4.50
N GLY A 295 13.31 2.05 3.81
CA GLY A 295 14.42 1.61 2.98
C GLY A 295 15.69 1.30 3.76
N VAL A 296 16.73 2.11 3.54
CA VAL A 296 18.10 1.83 4.01
C VAL A 296 18.32 2.21 5.48
N THR A 297 17.55 3.16 6.01
CA THR A 297 17.74 3.66 7.37
C THR A 297 17.41 2.59 8.40
N SER A 298 18.36 2.33 9.31
CA SER A 298 18.16 1.40 10.42
C SER A 298 17.35 2.05 11.54
N MET A 299 16.37 1.32 12.06
CA MET A 299 15.52 1.75 13.18
C MET A 299 15.61 0.75 14.32
N ALA A 300 15.53 1.24 15.56
CA ALA A 300 15.64 0.41 16.75
C ALA A 300 14.53 -0.65 16.82
N ASP A 301 13.34 -0.31 16.34
CA ASP A 301 12.17 -1.19 16.33
C ASP A 301 12.11 -2.10 15.08
N GLY A 302 13.14 -2.10 14.23
CA GLY A 302 13.12 -2.76 12.93
C GLY A 302 12.39 -1.95 11.86
N LYS A 303 12.08 -2.55 10.71
CA LYS A 303 11.37 -1.86 9.62
C LYS A 303 9.88 -1.75 9.93
N ASP A 304 9.20 -0.78 9.32
CA ASP A 304 7.76 -0.59 9.45
C ASP A 304 7.01 -0.65 8.12
N GLU A 305 5.69 -0.61 8.26
CA GLU A 305 4.66 -0.41 7.24
C GLU A 305 3.53 0.36 7.94
N GLU A 306 3.10 1.49 7.37
CA GLU A 306 2.01 2.32 7.93
C GLU A 306 0.77 2.22 7.03
N SER A 307 0.90 2.63 5.77
CA SER A 307 -0.22 2.79 4.85
C SER A 307 -0.52 1.50 4.08
N THR A 308 -1.19 0.56 4.75
CA THR A 308 -1.51 -0.74 4.16
C THR A 308 -2.34 -0.64 2.88
N SER A 309 -3.17 0.38 2.75
CA SER A 309 -3.97 0.61 1.55
C SER A 309 -3.16 1.10 0.36
N GLU A 310 -2.02 1.75 0.57
CA GLU A 310 -1.08 2.11 -0.51
C GLU A 310 -0.24 0.91 -0.95
N ASP A 311 0.15 0.02 -0.04
CA ASP A 311 0.78 -1.28 -0.36
C ASP A 311 -0.15 -2.15 -1.23
N ILE A 312 -1.43 -2.25 -0.82
CA ILE A 312 -2.48 -2.89 -1.61
C ILE A 312 -2.63 -2.23 -2.99
N ASN A 313 -2.58 -0.91 -3.07
CA ASN A 313 -2.70 -0.17 -4.34
C ASN A 313 -1.55 -0.50 -5.30
N PHE A 314 -0.33 -0.71 -4.80
CA PHE A 314 0.79 -1.18 -5.64
C PHE A 314 0.53 -2.59 -6.19
N CYS A 315 0.14 -3.54 -5.34
CA CYS A 315 -0.16 -4.91 -5.78
C CYS A 315 -1.32 -4.96 -6.79
N TYR A 316 -2.34 -4.10 -6.58
CA TYR A 316 -3.42 -3.88 -7.52
C TYR A 316 -2.91 -3.32 -8.86
N GLY A 317 -2.05 -2.30 -8.84
CA GLY A 317 -1.41 -1.76 -10.04
C GLY A 317 -0.62 -2.81 -10.82
N LEU A 318 0.14 -3.66 -10.13
CA LEU A 318 0.89 -4.77 -10.74
C LEU A 318 -0.05 -5.74 -11.47
N LYS A 319 -1.15 -6.15 -10.84
CA LYS A 319 -2.19 -6.99 -11.45
C LYS A 319 -2.76 -6.33 -12.70
N LEU A 320 -3.27 -5.10 -12.57
CA LEU A 320 -3.90 -4.37 -13.67
C LEU A 320 -2.95 -4.17 -14.85
N TRP A 321 -1.69 -3.84 -14.57
CA TRP A 321 -0.68 -3.66 -15.60
C TRP A 321 -0.41 -4.96 -16.36
N GLY A 322 -0.33 -6.10 -15.67
CA GLY A 322 -0.26 -7.41 -16.29
C GLY A 322 -1.41 -7.66 -17.27
N GLN A 323 -2.64 -7.31 -16.88
CA GLN A 323 -3.82 -7.44 -17.74
C GLN A 323 -3.71 -6.58 -19.02
N VAL A 324 -3.43 -5.27 -18.88
CA VAL A 324 -3.43 -4.34 -20.04
C VAL A 324 -2.19 -4.45 -20.92
N SER A 325 -1.09 -5.02 -20.39
CA SER A 325 0.10 -5.36 -21.18
C SER A 325 0.01 -6.73 -21.86
N GLY A 326 -0.99 -7.54 -21.51
CA GLY A 326 -1.10 -8.93 -21.97
C GLY A 326 -0.05 -9.87 -21.36
N ASN A 327 0.63 -9.45 -20.28
CA ASN A 327 1.62 -10.24 -19.58
C ASN A 327 0.96 -11.03 -18.44
N LYS A 328 0.55 -12.26 -18.75
CA LYS A 328 -0.17 -13.13 -17.80
C LYS A 328 0.63 -13.47 -16.54
N ALA A 329 1.94 -13.63 -16.66
CA ALA A 329 2.80 -13.93 -15.50
C ALA A 329 2.81 -12.76 -14.50
N VAL A 330 2.84 -11.53 -15.01
CA VAL A 330 2.75 -10.31 -14.19
C VAL A 330 1.38 -10.13 -13.56
N GLU A 331 0.33 -10.41 -14.32
CA GLU A 331 -1.04 -10.39 -13.80
C GLU A 331 -1.20 -11.40 -12.65
N ASP A 332 -0.75 -12.64 -12.85
CA ASP A 332 -0.88 -13.70 -11.85
C ASP A 332 -0.02 -13.40 -10.62
N LEU A 333 1.19 -12.85 -10.80
CA LEU A 333 2.04 -12.39 -9.70
C LEU A 333 1.36 -11.29 -8.89
N GLY A 334 0.86 -10.26 -9.55
CA GLY A 334 0.13 -9.16 -8.91
C GLY A 334 -1.12 -9.66 -8.18
N SER A 335 -1.87 -10.60 -8.78
CA SER A 335 -3.04 -11.21 -8.16
C SER A 335 -2.68 -12.04 -6.91
N LEU A 336 -1.58 -12.80 -6.94
CA LEU A 336 -1.14 -13.58 -5.79
C LEU A 336 -0.62 -12.68 -4.66
N MET A 337 0.25 -11.72 -4.99
CA MET A 337 0.76 -10.75 -4.03
C MET A 337 -0.38 -9.97 -3.38
N LEU A 338 -1.36 -9.52 -4.16
CA LEU A 338 -2.52 -8.78 -3.65
C LEU A 338 -3.34 -9.57 -2.62
N ARG A 339 -3.58 -10.87 -2.86
CA ARG A 339 -4.34 -11.73 -1.94
C ARG A 339 -3.58 -12.02 -0.66
N LEU A 340 -2.30 -12.38 -0.78
CA LEU A 340 -1.42 -12.59 0.36
C LEU A 340 -1.32 -11.31 1.20
N ASN A 341 -1.16 -10.16 0.54
CA ASN A 341 -1.13 -8.85 1.18
C ASN A 341 -2.40 -8.56 1.97
N ALA A 342 -3.57 -8.72 1.35
CA ALA A 342 -4.83 -8.51 2.04
C ALA A 342 -5.06 -9.49 3.20
N ARG A 343 -4.58 -10.74 3.12
CA ARG A 343 -4.59 -11.66 4.27
C ARG A 343 -3.71 -11.14 5.39
N ALA A 344 -2.46 -10.77 5.10
CA ALA A 344 -1.55 -10.24 6.09
C ALA A 344 -2.10 -8.95 6.75
N VAL A 345 -2.67 -8.04 5.94
CA VAL A 345 -3.31 -6.80 6.42
C VAL A 345 -4.47 -7.11 7.38
N ARG A 346 -5.38 -8.02 7.03
CA ARG A 346 -6.49 -8.44 7.92
C ARG A 346 -6.03 -9.19 9.17
N THR A 347 -4.87 -9.84 9.11
CA THR A 347 -4.34 -10.61 10.24
C THR A 347 -3.62 -9.71 11.25
N TYR A 348 -2.78 -8.80 10.74
CA TYR A 348 -1.80 -8.07 11.56
C TYR A 348 -2.12 -6.58 11.74
N PHE A 349 -2.86 -5.95 10.84
CA PHE A 349 -3.04 -4.50 10.84
C PHE A 349 -4.47 -4.07 11.14
N LEU A 350 -5.45 -4.70 10.49
CA LEU A 350 -6.88 -4.40 10.63
C LEU A 350 -7.54 -5.45 11.52
N MET A 351 -7.65 -5.13 12.81
CA MET A 351 -8.10 -6.02 13.87
C MET A 351 -9.61 -5.97 14.05
N THR A 352 -10.29 -7.08 13.78
CA THR A 352 -11.62 -7.34 14.36
C THR A 352 -11.50 -7.57 15.87
N SER A 353 -12.62 -7.45 16.58
CA SER A 353 -12.69 -7.52 18.05
C SER A 353 -12.28 -8.88 18.62
N ASP A 354 -12.28 -9.93 17.79
CA ASP A 354 -11.85 -11.28 18.11
C ASP A 354 -10.38 -11.56 17.73
N ASN A 355 -9.63 -10.57 17.25
CA ASN A 355 -8.23 -10.74 16.89
C ASN A 355 -7.41 -11.26 18.08
N THR A 356 -6.70 -12.37 17.87
CA THR A 356 -5.83 -13.00 18.88
C THR A 356 -4.34 -12.78 18.63
N ILE A 357 -4.00 -11.97 17.62
CA ILE A 357 -2.62 -11.66 17.25
C ILE A 357 -2.03 -10.64 18.23
N HIS A 358 -2.80 -9.59 18.48
CA HIS A 358 -2.40 -8.49 19.36
C HIS A 358 -2.89 -8.70 20.79
N PRO A 359 -2.24 -8.05 21.78
CA PRO A 359 -2.71 -8.11 23.16
C PRO A 359 -4.16 -7.59 23.29
N PRO A 360 -5.01 -8.19 24.15
CA PRO A 360 -6.42 -7.80 24.28
C PRO A 360 -6.65 -6.32 24.63
N GLN A 361 -5.66 -5.66 25.23
CA GLN A 361 -5.70 -4.22 25.54
C GLN A 361 -5.41 -3.32 24.33
N PHE A 362 -4.82 -3.85 23.25
CA PHE A 362 -4.48 -3.12 22.03
C PHE A 362 -5.50 -3.34 20.92
N VAL A 363 -6.12 -4.53 20.85
CA VAL A 363 -7.17 -4.89 19.89
C VAL A 363 -8.30 -3.85 19.77
N PRO A 364 -8.79 -3.20 20.86
CA PRO A 364 -9.83 -2.18 20.76
C PRO A 364 -9.49 -0.95 19.92
N ASN A 365 -8.23 -0.75 19.53
CA ASN A 365 -7.82 0.30 18.58
C ASN A 365 -8.27 -0.01 17.14
N HIS A 366 -8.62 -1.26 16.81
CA HIS A 366 -8.97 -1.77 15.47
C HIS A 366 -7.89 -1.64 14.38
N VAL A 367 -7.01 -0.66 14.45
CA VAL A 367 -5.85 -0.53 13.56
C VAL A 367 -4.57 -0.45 14.37
N THR A 368 -3.46 -0.92 13.81
CA THR A 368 -2.15 -0.83 14.47
C THR A 368 -1.57 0.57 14.50
N GLY A 369 -1.95 1.44 13.54
CA GLY A 369 -1.15 2.63 13.20
C GLY A 369 0.11 2.20 12.47
N ILE A 370 1.28 2.70 12.89
CA ILE A 370 2.58 2.31 12.33
C ILE A 370 3.00 0.95 12.90
N PHE A 371 3.21 -0.03 12.03
CA PHE A 371 3.53 -1.40 12.45
C PHE A 371 4.97 -1.76 12.15
N PHE A 372 5.77 -1.99 13.19
CA PHE A 372 7.19 -2.33 13.12
C PHE A 372 7.42 -3.83 13.38
N ASP A 373 8.65 -4.29 13.16
CA ASP A 373 9.06 -5.64 13.56
C ASP A 373 9.02 -5.86 15.07
N ASN A 374 9.34 -4.85 15.88
CA ASN A 374 9.45 -4.99 17.33
C ASN A 374 8.38 -4.20 18.11
N LYS A 375 7.48 -3.45 17.45
CA LYS A 375 6.33 -2.80 18.10
C LYS A 375 5.16 -2.58 17.13
N ALA A 376 3.98 -2.32 17.69
CA ALA A 376 2.86 -1.67 17.00
C ALA A 376 2.58 -0.34 17.69
N ASP A 377 2.44 0.74 16.93
CA ASP A 377 2.30 2.10 17.45
C ASP A 377 1.05 2.78 16.87
N TYR A 378 0.01 2.95 17.71
CA TYR A 378 -1.27 3.56 17.32
C TYR A 378 -1.10 5.08 17.16
N ALA A 379 -0.45 5.44 16.06
CA ALA A 379 -0.02 6.77 15.68
C ALA A 379 0.07 6.87 14.16
N THR A 380 0.39 8.07 13.66
CA THR A 380 0.91 8.24 12.30
C THR A 380 2.19 9.07 12.31
N TRP A 381 2.91 9.07 11.19
CA TRP A 381 4.10 9.91 11.02
C TRP A 381 3.81 11.42 10.97
N PHE A 382 2.54 11.82 10.75
CA PHE A 382 2.18 13.21 10.44
C PHE A 382 1.10 13.82 11.35
N SER A 383 0.27 13.01 12.02
CA SER A 383 -0.84 13.50 12.84
C SER A 383 -1.27 12.49 13.92
N PRO A 384 -1.46 12.93 15.18
CA PRO A 384 -2.00 12.07 16.23
C PRO A 384 -3.53 11.96 16.21
N GLU A 385 -4.21 12.64 15.29
CA GLU A 385 -5.67 12.65 15.22
C GLU A 385 -6.20 11.26 14.84
N ILE A 386 -7.20 10.76 15.58
CA ILE A 386 -7.73 9.39 15.40
C ILE A 386 -8.24 9.19 13.97
N HIS A 387 -8.96 10.15 13.41
CA HIS A 387 -9.40 10.06 12.01
C HIS A 387 -8.25 9.99 10.99
N CYS A 388 -7.06 10.50 11.30
CA CYS A 388 -5.86 10.32 10.47
C CYS A 388 -5.28 8.91 10.63
N ILE A 389 -5.17 8.42 11.87
CA ILE A 389 -4.67 7.06 12.19
C ILE A 389 -5.49 5.97 11.47
N HIS A 390 -6.82 6.15 11.42
CA HIS A 390 -7.69 5.25 10.68
C HIS A 390 -7.74 5.56 9.18
N GLY A 391 -7.82 6.85 8.82
CA GLY A 391 -8.01 7.28 7.44
C GLY A 391 -6.83 6.94 6.52
N ILE A 392 -5.61 6.87 7.05
CA ILE A 392 -4.43 6.45 6.26
C ILE A 392 -4.58 5.02 5.72
N GLN A 393 -5.34 4.17 6.42
CA GLN A 393 -5.65 2.79 6.00
C GLN A 393 -6.80 2.71 4.97
N MET A 394 -7.27 3.84 4.46
CA MET A 394 -8.44 3.95 3.57
C MET A 394 -8.11 4.55 2.20
N LEU A 395 -6.89 5.06 2.02
CA LEU A 395 -6.47 5.77 0.81
C LEU A 395 -5.38 5.01 0.05
N PRO A 396 -5.37 5.05 -1.29
CA PRO A 396 -6.38 5.66 -2.14
C PRO A 396 -7.70 4.88 -2.19
N VAL A 397 -8.79 5.61 -2.37
CA VAL A 397 -10.10 5.02 -2.65
C VAL A 397 -10.07 4.35 -4.03
N SER A 398 -10.35 3.06 -4.05
CA SER A 398 -10.40 2.23 -5.25
C SER A 398 -11.23 0.96 -5.01
N PRO A 399 -11.61 0.22 -6.06
CA PRO A 399 -12.35 -1.04 -5.92
C PRO A 399 -11.65 -2.07 -5.01
N VAL A 400 -10.31 -2.05 -4.98
CA VAL A 400 -9.53 -3.04 -4.23
C VAL A 400 -9.60 -2.88 -2.71
N ASN A 401 -10.01 -1.71 -2.17
CA ASN A 401 -10.02 -1.52 -0.71
C ASN A 401 -10.91 -2.53 0.02
N GLY A 402 -12.01 -2.97 -0.61
CA GLY A 402 -12.93 -3.95 -0.02
C GLY A 402 -12.31 -5.32 0.23
N LEU A 403 -11.15 -5.61 -0.37
CA LEU A 403 -10.44 -6.86 -0.17
C LEU A 403 -9.84 -6.97 1.25
N ALA A 404 -9.27 -5.88 1.76
CA ALA A 404 -8.73 -5.83 3.12
C ALA A 404 -9.76 -5.29 4.13
N ARG A 405 -10.57 -4.31 3.74
CA ARG A 405 -11.56 -3.67 4.60
C ARG A 405 -12.92 -4.35 4.45
N THR A 406 -13.08 -5.49 5.12
CA THR A 406 -14.35 -6.24 5.10
C THR A 406 -15.49 -5.44 5.73
N THR A 407 -16.73 -5.69 5.33
CA THR A 407 -17.90 -5.01 5.94
C THR A 407 -17.98 -5.22 7.44
N THR A 408 -17.62 -6.42 7.95
CA THR A 408 -17.54 -6.70 9.38
C THR A 408 -16.54 -5.78 10.07
N PHE A 409 -15.32 -5.68 9.53
CA PHE A 409 -14.30 -4.80 10.09
C PHE A 409 -14.73 -3.32 10.07
N ILE A 410 -15.29 -2.85 8.95
CA ILE A 410 -15.81 -1.48 8.81
C ILE A 410 -16.90 -1.21 9.86
N GLN A 411 -17.82 -2.15 10.08
CA GLN A 411 -18.88 -2.00 11.08
C GLN A 411 -18.31 -1.85 12.50
N GLU A 412 -17.40 -2.74 12.90
CA GLU A 412 -16.81 -2.69 14.24
C GLU A 412 -15.99 -1.43 14.46
N GLU A 413 -15.12 -1.05 13.52
CA GLU A 413 -14.32 0.17 13.57
C GLU A 413 -15.22 1.42 13.66
N TRP A 414 -16.32 1.44 12.89
CA TRP A 414 -17.26 2.56 12.88
C TRP A 414 -18.01 2.68 14.22
N ASP A 415 -18.58 1.58 14.70
CA ASP A 415 -19.38 1.57 15.93
C ASP A 415 -18.53 1.86 17.17
N ASN A 416 -17.29 1.35 17.18
CA ASN A 416 -16.40 1.49 18.32
C ASN A 416 -15.67 2.82 18.35
N ILE A 417 -15.28 3.37 17.19
CA ILE A 417 -14.40 4.54 17.10
C ILE A 417 -14.99 5.63 16.21
N LEU A 418 -15.07 5.40 14.89
CA LEU A 418 -15.20 6.51 13.92
C LEU A 418 -16.53 7.27 14.03
N SER A 419 -17.63 6.59 14.33
CA SER A 419 -18.94 7.25 14.52
C SER A 419 -18.97 8.27 15.67
N LYS A 420 -18.00 8.19 16.59
CA LYS A 420 -17.86 9.04 17.78
C LYS A 420 -16.87 10.19 17.57
N GLU A 421 -16.09 10.14 16.49
CA GLU A 421 -15.09 11.17 16.20
C GLU A 421 -15.76 12.54 15.99
N PRO A 422 -15.15 13.65 16.47
CA PRO A 422 -15.72 15.00 16.33
C PRO A 422 -16.02 15.39 14.88
N ILE A 423 -15.17 14.96 13.93
CA ILE A 423 -15.37 15.25 12.51
C ILE A 423 -16.63 14.57 11.95
N VAL A 424 -17.04 13.43 12.53
CA VAL A 424 -18.24 12.69 12.14
C VAL A 424 -19.47 13.23 12.87
N THR A 425 -19.42 13.32 14.20
CA THR A 425 -20.56 13.74 15.05
C THR A 425 -20.91 15.21 14.88
N GLY A 426 -19.91 16.07 14.71
CA GLY A 426 -20.08 17.50 14.41
C GLY A 426 -20.39 17.78 12.94
N ASN A 427 -20.33 16.75 12.07
CA ASN A 427 -20.41 16.87 10.62
C ASN A 427 -19.49 17.98 10.09
N ASP A 428 -18.19 17.90 10.41
CA ASP A 428 -17.20 18.87 9.98
C ASP A 428 -16.92 18.73 8.49
N ILE A 429 -17.78 19.36 7.68
CA ILE A 429 -17.69 19.36 6.22
C ILE A 429 -16.40 20.01 5.70
N SER A 430 -15.62 20.70 6.53
CA SER A 430 -14.38 21.34 6.11
C SER A 430 -13.17 20.41 6.21
N ASN A 431 -13.25 19.35 7.02
CA ASN A 431 -12.17 18.38 7.17
C ASN A 431 -12.22 17.33 6.05
N ALA A 432 -11.18 17.30 5.22
CA ALA A 432 -11.08 16.44 4.05
C ALA A 432 -11.05 14.94 4.38
N TRP A 433 -10.52 14.54 5.54
CA TRP A 433 -10.48 13.15 5.98
C TRP A 433 -11.87 12.53 6.15
N LEU A 434 -12.89 13.36 6.43
CA LEU A 434 -14.27 12.91 6.52
C LEU A 434 -14.74 12.23 5.21
N SER A 435 -14.20 12.63 4.05
CA SER A 435 -14.53 11.97 2.78
C SER A 435 -14.08 10.51 2.72
N LEU A 436 -12.89 10.18 3.24
CA LEU A 436 -12.37 8.81 3.28
C LEU A 436 -13.21 7.94 4.22
N LEU A 437 -13.53 8.49 5.40
CA LEU A 437 -14.37 7.81 6.39
C LEU A 437 -15.76 7.48 5.81
N LEU A 438 -16.38 8.44 5.12
CA LEU A 438 -17.72 8.26 4.54
C LEU A 438 -17.74 7.29 3.36
N VAL A 439 -16.72 7.26 2.50
CA VAL A 439 -16.65 6.24 1.44
C VAL A 439 -16.58 4.84 2.04
N ASN A 440 -15.88 4.67 3.16
CA ASN A 440 -15.84 3.39 3.87
C ASN A 440 -17.17 3.07 4.54
N ALA A 441 -17.75 4.04 5.26
CA ALA A 441 -19.06 3.92 5.91
C ALA A 441 -20.19 3.57 4.92
N ALA A 442 -20.03 3.84 3.63
CA ALA A 442 -21.01 3.45 2.62
C ALA A 442 -21.24 1.92 2.53
N ALA A 443 -20.31 1.11 3.04
CA ALA A 443 -20.50 -0.34 3.16
C ALA A 443 -21.55 -0.75 4.23
N ILE A 444 -21.83 0.15 5.18
CA ILE A 444 -22.74 -0.11 6.32
C ILE A 444 -23.97 0.82 6.29
N ASP A 445 -23.81 2.07 5.87
CA ASP A 445 -24.90 3.04 5.64
C ASP A 445 -24.62 3.85 4.37
N GLN A 446 -24.99 3.27 3.23
CA GLN A 446 -24.81 3.90 1.92
C GLN A 446 -25.58 5.22 1.78
N ALA A 447 -26.79 5.30 2.34
CA ALA A 447 -27.66 6.45 2.14
C ALA A 447 -27.12 7.70 2.86
N ASP A 448 -26.73 7.57 4.14
CA ASP A 448 -26.10 8.67 4.88
C ASP A 448 -24.79 9.10 4.21
N SER A 449 -23.97 8.11 3.84
CA SER A 449 -22.66 8.35 3.23
C SER A 449 -22.78 9.13 1.92
N LEU A 450 -23.69 8.73 1.02
CA LEU A 450 -23.93 9.46 -0.24
C LEU A 450 -24.42 10.88 0.00
N ALA A 451 -25.35 11.08 0.95
CA ALA A 451 -25.88 12.40 1.27
C ALA A 451 -24.79 13.35 1.77
N ARG A 452 -23.89 12.87 2.63
CA ARG A 452 -22.81 13.67 3.22
C ARG A 452 -21.67 13.90 2.23
N LEU A 453 -21.28 12.87 1.46
CA LEU A 453 -20.27 12.96 0.41
C LEU A 453 -20.60 14.01 -0.66
N ALA A 454 -21.86 14.37 -0.84
CA ALA A 454 -22.25 15.46 -1.74
C ALA A 454 -21.71 16.84 -1.30
N THR A 455 -21.33 17.02 -0.03
CA THR A 455 -21.03 18.35 0.56
C THR A 455 -19.69 18.48 1.26
N VAL A 456 -19.11 17.39 1.80
CA VAL A 456 -17.85 17.44 2.56
C VAL A 456 -16.64 17.80 1.70
N ALA A 457 -15.59 18.36 2.29
CA ALA A 457 -14.29 18.52 1.65
C ALA A 457 -13.72 17.15 1.26
N MET A 458 -12.99 17.10 0.15
CA MET A 458 -12.40 15.86 -0.37
C MET A 458 -10.93 15.78 0.02
N ASP A 459 -10.47 14.58 0.36
CA ASP A 459 -9.05 14.25 0.45
C ASP A 459 -8.31 14.65 -0.83
N ASP A 460 -7.03 15.01 -0.70
CA ASP A 460 -6.24 15.50 -1.83
C ASP A 460 -6.06 14.42 -2.92
N GLY A 461 -6.12 13.13 -2.56
CA GLY A 461 -6.13 11.97 -3.43
C GLY A 461 -7.51 11.54 -3.94
N LEU A 462 -8.60 12.23 -3.56
CA LEU A 462 -9.98 11.82 -3.87
C LEU A 462 -10.79 12.91 -4.58
N THR A 463 -11.51 12.58 -5.67
CA THR A 463 -12.51 13.48 -6.27
C THR A 463 -13.90 13.16 -5.74
N ARG A 464 -14.80 14.15 -5.80
CA ARG A 464 -16.17 13.96 -5.32
C ARG A 464 -16.94 12.94 -6.16
N SER A 465 -16.78 12.99 -7.49
CA SER A 465 -17.38 11.98 -8.38
C SER A 465 -16.87 10.57 -8.06
N TRP A 466 -15.57 10.40 -7.83
CA TRP A 466 -15.00 9.08 -7.54
C TRP A 466 -15.40 8.57 -6.16
N ALA A 467 -15.49 9.46 -5.16
CA ALA A 467 -16.03 9.14 -3.84
C ALA A 467 -17.47 8.64 -3.93
N LEU A 468 -18.34 9.39 -4.63
CA LEU A 468 -19.74 9.03 -4.82
C LEU A 468 -19.91 7.73 -5.62
N TYR A 469 -19.12 7.53 -6.67
CA TYR A 469 -19.15 6.30 -7.48
C TYR A 469 -18.78 5.06 -6.64
N ASN A 470 -17.72 5.14 -5.82
CA ASN A 470 -17.32 4.05 -4.95
C ASN A 470 -18.26 3.85 -3.75
N ALA A 471 -18.83 4.92 -3.19
CA ALA A 471 -19.84 4.79 -2.15
C ALA A 471 -21.12 4.12 -2.70
N ALA A 472 -21.54 4.51 -3.91
CA ALA A 472 -22.71 3.97 -4.59
C ALA A 472 -22.56 2.49 -5.01
N SER A 473 -21.33 1.99 -5.16
CA SER A 473 -21.07 0.58 -5.50
C SER A 473 -21.04 -0.38 -4.30
N ARG A 474 -21.00 0.12 -3.06
CA ARG A 474 -20.87 -0.69 -1.83
C ARG A 474 -22.18 -1.18 -1.22
N GLY A 475 -23.32 -0.83 -1.81
CA GLY A 475 -24.64 -1.18 -1.28
C GLY A 475 -25.05 -2.61 -1.63
N ASN A 476 -25.45 -3.39 -0.63
CA ASN A 476 -26.24 -4.59 -0.86
C ASN A 476 -27.59 -4.17 -1.46
N ILE A 477 -27.85 -4.51 -2.73
CA ILE A 477 -29.23 -4.64 -3.20
C ILE A 477 -29.80 -5.92 -2.58
N SER A 478 -30.03 -5.90 -1.27
CA SER A 478 -30.99 -6.79 -0.67
C SER A 478 -32.35 -6.39 -1.25
N THR A 479 -32.95 -7.30 -2.00
CA THR A 479 -34.30 -7.25 -2.56
C THR A 479 -35.40 -7.26 -1.49
N ALA A 480 -35.27 -6.42 -0.45
CA ALA A 480 -36.18 -6.31 0.68
C ALA A 480 -36.48 -4.86 1.05
N ALA A 481 -36.79 -4.01 0.07
CA ALA A 481 -37.56 -2.78 0.32
C ALA A 481 -38.32 -2.38 -0.94
N LYS A 482 -39.46 -3.03 -1.19
CA LYS A 482 -40.48 -2.55 -2.12
C LYS A 482 -41.24 -1.30 -1.60
N ASN A 483 -40.66 -0.54 -0.67
CA ASN A 483 -41.22 0.68 -0.11
C ASN A 483 -40.08 1.58 0.38
N THR A 484 -39.40 2.27 -0.55
CA THR A 484 -38.53 3.41 -0.21
C THR A 484 -39.29 4.69 -0.57
N PRO A 485 -39.50 5.64 0.38
CA PRO A 485 -39.98 6.98 0.04
C PRO A 485 -38.92 7.68 -0.81
N SER A 486 -39.35 8.44 -1.81
CA SER A 486 -38.49 9.21 -2.70
C SER A 486 -37.43 10.04 -1.94
N ILE A 487 -36.15 9.78 -2.22
CA ILE A 487 -35.04 10.63 -1.78
C ILE A 487 -35.23 12.00 -2.43
N THR A 488 -35.62 13.00 -1.63
CA THR A 488 -35.73 14.39 -2.09
C THR A 488 -34.49 15.13 -1.60
N ILE A 489 -33.49 15.28 -2.46
CA ILE A 489 -32.34 16.15 -2.21
C ILE A 489 -32.83 17.59 -2.43
N THR A 490 -33.15 18.31 -1.35
CA THR A 490 -33.42 19.75 -1.42
C THR A 490 -32.11 20.52 -1.55
N THR A 491 -31.83 21.05 -2.73
CA THR A 491 -30.80 22.09 -2.94
C THR A 491 -31.21 23.37 -2.20
N PRO A 492 -30.37 23.98 -1.34
CA PRO A 492 -30.68 25.28 -0.74
C PRO A 492 -30.69 26.37 -1.81
N ALA A 493 -31.76 27.17 -1.86
CA ALA A 493 -31.86 28.34 -2.71
C ALA A 493 -30.89 29.44 -2.22
N ILE A 494 -30.15 30.04 -3.15
CA ILE A 494 -29.32 31.22 -2.92
C ILE A 494 -30.23 32.41 -2.56
N PRO A 495 -30.09 33.07 -1.40
CA PRO A 495 -30.86 34.27 -1.12
C PRO A 495 -30.28 35.46 -1.89
N THR A 496 -31.12 36.08 -2.70
CA THR A 496 -30.90 37.40 -3.31
C THR A 496 -30.69 38.46 -2.21
N PRO A 497 -29.65 39.31 -2.27
CA PRO A 497 -29.42 40.30 -1.22
C PRO A 497 -30.41 41.46 -1.34
N ILE A 498 -31.15 41.70 -0.25
CA ILE A 498 -32.00 42.88 -0.07
C ILE A 498 -31.13 44.01 0.48
N ALA A 499 -31.12 45.14 -0.24
CA ALA A 499 -30.46 46.36 0.19
C ALA A 499 -31.28 47.07 1.27
N THR A 500 -30.66 47.40 2.40
CA THR A 500 -31.16 48.42 3.33
C THR A 500 -30.02 49.28 3.84
N ALA A 501 -30.16 50.59 3.60
CA ALA A 501 -29.23 51.64 3.94
C ALA A 501 -29.25 51.97 5.43
N SER A 502 -28.08 52.14 6.05
CA SER A 502 -27.87 53.14 7.11
C SER A 502 -26.37 53.35 7.39
N SER A 503 -25.99 54.61 7.55
CA SER A 503 -24.71 55.13 8.05
C SER A 503 -25.00 56.59 8.46
N PRO A 504 -24.18 57.29 9.29
CA PRO A 504 -22.91 56.90 9.92
C PRO A 504 -22.77 57.33 11.41
N SER A 505 -21.71 56.86 12.08
CA SER A 505 -20.95 57.68 13.02
C SER A 505 -19.45 57.40 12.90
N VAL A 506 -18.65 58.45 13.10
CA VAL A 506 -17.31 58.64 12.56
C VAL A 506 -16.36 59.09 13.68
N ASN A 507 -15.19 58.42 13.82
CA ASN A 507 -13.81 58.94 13.94
C ASN A 507 -12.90 58.14 14.91
N PRO A 508 -11.54 58.23 14.82
CA PRO A 508 -10.69 58.39 13.63
C PRO A 508 -9.39 57.51 13.61
N ILE A 509 -9.00 57.10 12.40
CA ILE A 509 -7.66 57.06 11.76
C ILE A 509 -6.38 56.79 12.59
N SER A 510 -5.64 55.74 12.20
CA SER A 510 -4.20 55.87 11.90
C SER A 510 -3.77 55.02 10.71
N LYS A 511 -2.97 55.62 9.84
CA LYS A 511 -2.48 55.11 8.54
C LYS A 511 -1.16 54.34 8.74
N THR A 512 -0.95 53.29 7.95
CA THR A 512 0.35 52.98 7.30
C THR A 512 0.16 51.93 6.19
N THR A 513 0.84 52.12 5.07
CA THR A 513 0.82 51.34 3.80
C THR A 513 2.07 50.42 3.71
N PRO A 514 2.26 49.54 2.69
CA PRO A 514 2.50 48.10 2.90
C PRO A 514 3.84 47.54 2.33
N SER A 515 4.13 46.26 2.60
CA SER A 515 4.82 45.22 1.76
C SER A 515 5.63 44.22 2.64
N PRO A 516 6.18 43.08 2.15
CA PRO A 516 5.51 41.84 1.70
C PRO A 516 6.03 40.57 2.43
N ALA A 517 5.40 39.42 2.14
CA ALA A 517 5.86 38.04 2.34
C ALA A 517 6.16 37.59 3.79
N THR A 518 5.43 36.57 4.26
CA THR A 518 5.76 35.87 5.51
C THR A 518 6.08 34.42 5.20
N GLU A 519 7.25 34.05 5.68
CA GLU A 519 7.92 32.76 5.61
C GLU A 519 7.15 31.65 6.33
N THR A 520 7.41 30.42 5.86
CA THR A 520 7.03 29.14 6.44
C THR A 520 7.53 29.01 7.88
N PRO A 521 6.71 28.62 8.88
CA PRO A 521 7.22 28.38 10.23
C PRO A 521 7.93 27.03 10.31
N ALA A 522 9.17 27.04 10.80
CA ALA A 522 9.88 25.86 11.27
C ALA A 522 9.29 25.35 12.61
N PHE A 523 9.11 24.04 12.74
CA PHE A 523 8.64 23.39 13.96
C PHE A 523 9.79 23.19 14.98
N PRO A 524 9.56 23.42 16.29
CA PRO A 524 10.55 23.12 17.31
C PRO A 524 10.49 21.65 17.73
N THR A 525 11.66 21.03 17.82
CA THR A 525 11.90 19.71 18.41
C THR A 525 11.63 19.75 19.91
N VAL A 526 10.74 18.88 20.42
CA VAL A 526 10.50 18.69 21.85
C VAL A 526 11.24 17.44 22.32
N SER A 527 12.27 17.62 23.13
CA SER A 527 12.90 16.55 23.91
C SER A 527 12.05 16.22 25.16
N PRO A 528 11.78 14.95 25.50
CA PRO A 528 11.16 14.61 26.77
C PRO A 528 12.21 14.52 27.87
N GLY A 529 12.03 15.33 28.92
CA GLY A 529 12.72 15.17 30.20
C GLY A 529 11.71 15.02 31.33
N ALA A 530 11.67 13.85 31.97
CA ALA A 530 11.52 13.68 33.43
C ALA A 530 11.45 12.18 33.82
N ALA A 531 12.56 11.74 34.41
CA ALA A 531 12.74 10.75 35.50
C ALA A 531 11.72 9.61 35.72
N PHE A 532 12.18 8.38 35.47
CA PHE A 532 11.87 7.21 36.30
C PHE A 532 13.18 6.51 36.72
N ASN A 533 13.27 6.15 38.01
CA ASN A 533 14.45 5.59 38.66
C ASN A 533 14.83 4.21 38.09
N THR A 534 16.09 4.06 37.64
CA THR A 534 16.73 2.77 37.35
C THR A 534 17.66 2.36 38.48
N PRO A 535 17.72 1.06 38.85
CA PRO A 535 18.73 0.55 39.78
C PRO A 535 20.08 0.41 39.08
N THR A 536 21.13 0.81 39.79
CA THR A 536 22.53 0.82 39.35
C THR A 536 23.06 -0.60 39.13
N ILE A 537 23.56 -0.91 37.92
CA ILE A 537 24.51 -2.00 37.68
C ILE A 537 25.84 -1.37 37.24
N THR A 538 26.88 -1.61 38.03
CA THR A 538 28.25 -1.17 37.79
C THR A 538 29.00 -2.17 36.90
N GLY A 539 29.62 -1.67 35.81
CA GLY A 539 30.82 -2.27 35.21
C GLY A 539 30.73 -2.62 33.72
N ALA A 540 31.29 -1.76 32.85
CA ALA A 540 31.69 -2.10 31.49
C ALA A 540 33.14 -1.59 31.24
N PRO A 541 34.05 -2.39 30.65
CA PRO A 541 35.41 -1.98 30.31
C PRO A 541 35.47 -1.22 28.96
N PRO A 542 36.57 -0.49 28.66
CA PRO A 542 36.59 0.50 27.57
C PRO A 542 36.72 -0.09 26.16
N LEU A 543 36.14 0.65 25.19
CA LEU A 543 36.14 0.39 23.74
C LEU A 543 37.56 0.26 23.15
N ALA A 544 37.74 -0.74 22.27
CA ALA A 544 38.89 -0.86 21.38
C ALA A 544 38.65 -0.09 20.07
N THR A 545 39.68 0.60 19.58
CA THR A 545 39.74 1.32 18.32
C THR A 545 39.86 0.38 17.12
N VAL A 546 39.09 0.67 16.05
CA VAL A 546 39.14 -0.04 14.76
C VAL A 546 40.16 0.63 13.83
N PRO A 547 41.07 -0.11 13.15
CA PRO A 547 41.97 0.47 12.16
C PRO A 547 41.38 0.46 10.74
N THR A 548 41.77 1.48 9.97
CA THR A 548 41.44 1.75 8.55
C THR A 548 41.90 0.62 7.61
N PRO A 549 41.15 0.27 6.54
CA PRO A 549 41.62 -0.72 5.56
C PRO A 549 42.62 -0.12 4.57
N ALA A 550 43.67 -0.89 4.28
CA ALA A 550 44.68 -0.62 3.26
C ALA A 550 44.20 -1.03 1.85
N THR A 551 44.74 -0.33 0.86
CA THR A 551 44.58 -0.50 -0.59
C THR A 551 45.07 -1.85 -1.11
N VAL A 552 44.40 -2.40 -2.13
CA VAL A 552 44.88 -3.53 -2.96
C VAL A 552 44.69 -3.19 -4.45
N PRO A 553 45.63 -3.54 -5.36
CA PRO A 553 45.69 -3.02 -6.73
C PRO A 553 45.05 -3.94 -7.79
N GLU A 554 44.90 -3.36 -8.99
CA GLU A 554 44.20 -3.87 -10.18
C GLU A 554 44.83 -5.07 -10.94
N SER A 555 43.94 -5.75 -11.68
CA SER A 555 44.09 -6.41 -12.98
C SER A 555 44.58 -7.85 -13.06
N ILE A 556 43.70 -8.76 -13.50
CA ILE A 556 44.04 -9.90 -14.36
C ILE A 556 42.89 -10.16 -15.36
N THR A 557 43.26 -10.33 -16.62
CA THR A 557 42.46 -10.53 -17.84
C THR A 557 41.76 -11.89 -17.93
N ALA A 558 40.57 -11.93 -18.53
CA ALA A 558 39.81 -13.15 -18.86
C ALA A 558 39.83 -13.46 -20.37
N THR A 559 39.86 -14.75 -20.73
CA THR A 559 39.77 -15.30 -22.11
C THR A 559 38.63 -16.35 -22.16
N PRO A 560 37.90 -16.56 -23.28
CA PRO A 560 36.54 -17.12 -23.27
C PRO A 560 36.39 -18.65 -23.52
N CYS A 561 35.15 -19.12 -23.27
CA CYS A 561 34.50 -20.46 -23.29
C CYS A 561 34.91 -21.52 -24.34
N PRO A 562 34.46 -22.77 -24.13
CA PRO A 562 33.46 -23.32 -25.08
C PRO A 562 32.28 -24.11 -24.46
N ASN A 563 31.15 -24.08 -25.17
CA ASN A 563 29.85 -24.74 -24.94
C ASN A 563 29.87 -26.27 -25.10
N SER A 564 28.98 -26.97 -24.37
CA SER A 564 28.22 -28.11 -24.93
C SER A 564 26.87 -28.39 -24.21
N LYS A 565 25.82 -28.44 -25.06
CA LYS A 565 24.45 -29.02 -25.07
C LYS A 565 24.18 -30.23 -24.14
N ILE A 566 22.96 -30.66 -23.74
CA ILE A 566 21.52 -30.33 -23.90
C ILE A 566 20.77 -31.15 -22.80
N GLY A 567 19.65 -30.62 -22.28
CA GLY A 567 18.62 -31.39 -21.57
C GLY A 567 17.34 -30.56 -21.38
N VAL A 568 16.25 -30.95 -22.05
CA VAL A 568 14.90 -30.34 -22.08
C VAL A 568 14.09 -30.98 -20.93
N THR A 569 13.28 -30.34 -20.05
CA THR A 569 12.07 -29.49 -20.21
C THR A 569 11.64 -29.01 -18.80
N THR A 570 11.29 -27.74 -18.61
CA THR A 570 10.07 -27.25 -17.92
C THR A 570 9.78 -25.83 -18.41
N SER A 571 8.50 -25.53 -18.57
CA SER A 571 7.92 -24.49 -19.42
C SER A 571 8.00 -23.07 -18.83
N THR A 572 8.38 -22.12 -19.70
CA THR A 572 8.17 -20.66 -19.59
C THR A 572 8.59 -20.03 -18.26
N SER A 573 9.90 -19.97 -18.05
CA SER A 573 10.52 -19.10 -17.04
C SER A 573 10.36 -17.63 -17.41
N TRP A 574 10.36 -16.77 -16.40
CA TRP A 574 10.31 -15.31 -16.39
C TRP A 574 11.31 -14.56 -17.29
N LYS A 575 12.00 -15.23 -18.21
CA LYS A 575 12.95 -14.65 -19.19
C LYS A 575 12.34 -13.56 -20.07
N ASN A 576 11.03 -13.61 -20.33
CA ASN A 576 10.35 -12.59 -21.13
C ASN A 576 10.23 -11.22 -20.42
N PHE A 577 10.69 -11.08 -19.17
CA PHE A 577 10.86 -9.76 -18.54
C PHE A 577 12.05 -8.96 -19.10
N ILE A 578 13.04 -9.65 -19.70
CA ILE A 578 14.33 -9.07 -20.08
C ILE A 578 14.37 -8.70 -21.58
N ASP A 579 13.53 -9.32 -22.42
CA ASP A 579 13.45 -9.02 -23.86
C ASP A 579 12.51 -7.84 -24.16
N LEU A 580 12.78 -6.67 -23.55
CA LEU A 580 12.16 -5.39 -23.94
C LEU A 580 12.94 -4.65 -25.04
N ASP A 581 13.92 -5.30 -25.67
CA ASP A 581 14.55 -4.83 -26.91
C ASP A 581 13.98 -5.58 -28.12
N ASN A 582 12.81 -5.13 -28.61
CA ASN A 582 12.45 -5.11 -30.05
C ASN A 582 11.21 -4.26 -30.32
#